data_AF-A0A4Q7YQ50-F1
#
_entry.id   AF-A0A4Q7YQ50-F1
#
_cell.length_a   1.000
_cell.length_b   1.000
_cell.length_c   1.000
_cell.angle_alpha   90.00
_cell.angle_beta   90.00
_cell.angle_gamma   90.00
#
_symmetry.space_group_name_H-M   'P 1'
#
loop_
_entity.id
_entity.type
_entity.pdbx_description
1 polymer ?
#
loop_
_entity_poly.entity_id
_entity_poly.type
_entity_poly.pdbx_seq_one_letter_code
_entity_poly.pdbx_strand_id
1 'polypeptide(L)'
;MHLPLTFGLLGLLTGAVVVLRLLWWRMPWWLRRSILATACALVLLRIGSIATQWSFTSTRLNAVICWTAVAGYEVLLARFSLMRPRWLTSISAIVLVVPLIGSTLLIPLTRIFDWSAADISELAGPYILEKSPWDTGDSGNAGVDLYVFYRPPLIPFIRHMSQRASFGDDVCNPSAASAELDPKKRTAHFHCPAKGDGKPPIDVILPLR
;
A
#
# COMPACT_ATOMS: atom_id res chain seq x y z
N MET A 1 -11.16 12.45 1.05
CA MET A 1 -11.90 11.99 -0.16
C MET A 1 -11.37 12.65 -1.44
N HIS A 2 -10.36 12.06 -2.07
CA HIS A 2 -9.76 12.55 -3.33
C HIS A 2 -9.90 11.55 -4.49
N LEU A 3 -10.93 10.70 -4.43
CA LEU A 3 -11.32 9.76 -5.47
C LEU A 3 -11.28 10.35 -6.90
N PRO A 4 -11.78 11.58 -7.18
CA PRO A 4 -11.73 12.11 -8.55
C PRO A 4 -10.31 12.36 -9.07
N LEU A 5 -9.36 12.72 -8.20
CA LEU A 5 -7.96 12.93 -8.58
C LEU A 5 -7.26 11.60 -8.89
N THR A 6 -7.51 10.55 -8.10
CA THR A 6 -6.98 9.21 -8.39
C THR A 6 -7.49 8.66 -9.72
N PHE A 7 -8.79 8.86 -10.04
CA PHE A 7 -9.34 8.46 -11.33
C PHE A 7 -8.78 9.30 -12.48
N GLY A 8 -8.60 10.60 -12.29
CA GLY A 8 -7.96 11.46 -13.28
C GLY A 8 -6.53 11.00 -13.60
N LEU A 9 -5.75 10.67 -12.57
CA LEU A 9 -4.37 10.20 -12.75
C LEU A 9 -4.30 8.82 -13.39
N LEU A 10 -5.20 7.90 -13.01
CA LEU A 10 -5.33 6.59 -13.64
C LEU A 10 -5.75 6.74 -15.11
N GLY A 11 -6.75 7.56 -15.41
CA GLY A 11 -7.18 7.83 -16.78
C GLY A 11 -6.08 8.43 -17.65
N LEU A 12 -5.28 9.35 -17.10
CA LEU A 12 -4.11 9.92 -17.78
C LEU A 12 -3.04 8.85 -18.03
N LEU A 13 -2.77 8.00 -17.04
CA LEU A 13 -1.83 6.87 -17.14
C LEU A 13 -2.27 5.88 -18.23
N THR A 14 -3.52 5.45 -18.19
CA THR A 14 -4.10 4.53 -19.19
C THR A 14 -4.08 5.16 -20.58
N GLY A 15 -4.40 6.45 -20.72
CA GLY A 15 -4.30 7.19 -21.98
C GLY A 15 -2.87 7.22 -22.53
N ALA A 16 -1.89 7.49 -21.67
CA ALA A 16 -0.48 7.45 -22.05
C ALA A 16 -0.04 6.05 -22.50
N VAL A 17 -0.53 5.00 -21.85
CA VAL A 17 -0.27 3.60 -22.21
C VAL A 17 -0.92 3.23 -23.54
N VAL A 18 -2.11 3.75 -23.85
CA VAL A 18 -2.75 3.58 -25.16
C VAL A 18 -1.93 4.25 -26.26
N VAL A 19 -1.46 5.48 -26.04
CA VAL A 19 -0.56 6.17 -26.98
C VAL A 19 0.73 5.38 -27.17
N LEU A 20 1.32 4.88 -26.08
CA LEU A 20 2.50 4.02 -26.09
C LEU A 20 2.26 2.75 -26.93
N ARG A 21 1.08 2.13 -26.81
CA ARG A 21 0.65 0.96 -27.59
C ARG A 21 0.57 1.27 -29.09
N LEU A 22 -0.01 2.41 -29.47
CA LEU A 22 -0.13 2.85 -30.86
C LEU A 22 1.24 3.14 -31.48
N LEU A 23 2.13 3.79 -30.72
CA LEU A 23 3.47 4.15 -31.16
C LEU A 23 4.50 3.04 -30.97
N TRP A 24 4.11 1.89 -30.38
CA TRP A 24 5.03 0.81 -30.02
C TRP A 24 5.86 0.33 -31.20
N TRP A 25 5.24 0.18 -32.37
CA TRP A 25 5.91 -0.29 -33.59
C TRP A 25 6.81 0.74 -34.24
N ARG A 26 6.65 2.03 -33.91
CA ARG A 26 7.51 3.13 -34.39
C ARG A 26 8.75 3.32 -33.52
N MET A 27 8.74 2.87 -32.26
CA MET A 27 9.88 3.02 -31.37
C MET A 27 11.06 2.14 -31.78
N PRO A 28 12.31 2.60 -31.60
CA PRO A 28 13.48 1.78 -31.84
C PRO A 28 13.58 0.65 -30.80
N TRP A 29 14.21 -0.46 -31.18
CA TRP A 29 14.27 -1.68 -30.39
C TRP A 29 14.91 -1.50 -29.00
N TRP A 30 15.94 -0.65 -28.89
CA TRP A 30 16.62 -0.34 -27.62
C TRP A 30 15.66 0.33 -26.62
N LEU A 31 14.88 1.31 -27.07
CA LEU A 31 13.91 2.01 -26.23
C LEU A 31 12.83 1.05 -25.72
N ARG A 32 12.34 0.15 -26.59
CA ARG A 32 11.36 -0.89 -26.19
C ARG A 32 11.91 -1.79 -25.08
N ARG A 33 13.18 -2.21 -25.20
CA ARG A 33 13.84 -3.03 -24.18
C ARG A 33 14.01 -2.28 -22.87
N SER A 34 14.47 -1.03 -22.92
CA SER A 34 14.64 -0.20 -21.72
C SER A 34 13.31 0.03 -20.99
N ILE A 35 12.24 0.34 -21.72
CA ILE A 35 10.90 0.52 -21.14
C ILE A 35 10.43 -0.78 -20.46
N LEU A 36 10.57 -1.93 -21.12
CA LEU A 36 10.17 -3.22 -20.54
C LEU A 36 11.00 -3.60 -19.32
N ALA A 37 12.33 -3.40 -19.38
CA ALA A 37 13.22 -3.68 -18.26
C ALA A 37 12.86 -2.81 -17.04
N THR A 38 12.60 -1.52 -17.27
CA THR A 38 12.20 -0.57 -16.22
C THR A 38 10.84 -0.96 -15.62
N ALA A 39 9.86 -1.29 -16.46
CA ALA A 39 8.54 -1.73 -16.02
C ALA A 39 8.62 -3.00 -15.15
N CYS A 40 9.38 -4.01 -15.57
CA CYS A 40 9.63 -5.20 -14.78
C CYS A 40 10.31 -4.88 -13.44
N ALA A 41 11.36 -4.05 -13.45
CA ALA A 41 12.10 -3.69 -12.25
C ALA A 41 11.21 -2.99 -11.20
N LEU A 42 10.34 -2.06 -11.63
CA LEU A 42 9.42 -1.34 -10.74
C LEU A 42 8.39 -2.27 -10.09
N VAL A 43 7.84 -3.21 -10.87
CA VAL A 43 6.89 -4.22 -10.35
C VAL A 43 7.59 -5.16 -9.36
N LEU A 44 8.78 -5.66 -9.72
CA LEU A 44 9.57 -6.53 -8.83
C LEU A 44 9.98 -5.82 -7.54
N LEU A 45 10.36 -4.54 -7.62
CA LEU A 45 10.70 -3.74 -6.45
C LEU A 45 9.51 -3.62 -5.50
N ARG A 46 8.30 -3.41 -6.03
CA ARG A 46 7.07 -3.38 -5.21
C ARG A 46 6.73 -4.73 -4.60
N ILE A 47 6.84 -5.81 -5.37
CA ILE A 47 6.64 -7.18 -4.86
C ILE A 47 7.65 -7.48 -3.74
N GLY A 48 8.92 -7.16 -3.95
CA GLY A 48 9.97 -7.31 -2.96
C GLY A 48 9.68 -6.52 -1.69
N SER A 49 9.27 -5.26 -1.80
CA SER A 49 8.88 -4.41 -0.66
C SER A 49 7.72 -5.01 0.14
N ILE A 50 6.70 -5.56 -0.52
CA ILE A 50 5.56 -6.22 0.15
C ILE A 50 6.01 -7.52 0.82
N ALA A 51 6.75 -8.37 0.11
CA ALA A 51 7.19 -9.68 0.59
C ALA A 51 8.15 -9.56 1.77
N THR A 52 9.06 -8.59 1.72
CA THR A 52 10.05 -8.35 2.77
C THR A 52 9.56 -7.36 3.84
N GLN A 53 8.33 -6.85 3.71
CA GLN A 53 7.72 -5.90 4.64
C GLN A 53 8.52 -4.60 4.89
N TRP A 54 9.48 -4.30 4.01
CA TRP A 54 10.24 -3.05 4.03
C TRP A 54 9.50 -1.95 3.28
N SER A 55 9.43 -0.79 3.90
CA SER A 55 8.85 0.42 3.35
C SER A 55 9.71 1.63 3.71
N PHE A 56 9.49 2.75 3.05
CA PHE A 56 10.10 4.02 3.43
C PHE A 56 9.36 4.64 4.62
N THR A 57 10.08 5.39 5.45
CA THR A 57 9.46 6.19 6.52
C THR A 57 8.55 7.27 5.94
N SER A 58 8.89 7.77 4.74
CA SER A 58 8.06 8.72 4.00
C SER A 58 6.90 8.02 3.30
N THR A 59 5.66 8.34 3.69
CA THR A 59 4.44 7.91 3.03
C THR A 59 4.42 8.30 1.55
N ARG A 60 4.98 9.48 1.21
CA ARG A 60 5.08 9.98 -0.18
C ARG A 60 5.91 9.03 -1.05
N LEU A 61 7.09 8.62 -0.58
CA LEU A 61 7.98 7.73 -1.34
C LEU A 61 7.33 6.35 -1.55
N ASN A 62 6.73 5.78 -0.50
CA ASN A 62 6.00 4.51 -0.61
C ASN A 62 4.91 4.55 -1.68
N ALA A 63 4.21 5.67 -1.74
CA ALA A 63 3.08 5.80 -2.62
C ALA A 63 3.51 6.11 -4.06
N VAL A 64 4.58 6.89 -4.26
CA VAL A 64 5.25 7.03 -5.57
C VAL A 64 5.70 5.66 -6.07
N ILE A 65 6.34 4.84 -5.23
CA ILE A 65 6.74 3.47 -5.59
C ILE A 65 5.52 2.64 -5.99
N CYS A 66 4.41 2.74 -5.26
CA CYS A 66 3.17 2.05 -5.60
C CYS A 66 2.64 2.48 -6.98
N TRP A 67 2.58 3.78 -7.29
CA TRP A 67 2.14 4.27 -8.60
C TRP A 67 3.08 3.89 -9.73
N THR A 68 4.39 3.97 -9.52
CA THR A 68 5.37 3.55 -10.54
C THR A 68 5.28 2.05 -10.83
N ALA A 69 4.97 1.22 -9.83
CA ALA A 69 4.70 -0.20 -10.02
C ALA A 69 3.39 -0.43 -10.81
N VAL A 70 2.33 0.34 -10.52
CA VAL A 70 1.08 0.33 -11.30
C VAL A 70 1.34 0.71 -12.76
N ALA A 71 2.08 1.81 -13.00
CA ALA A 71 2.50 2.23 -14.34
C ALA A 71 3.30 1.14 -15.06
N GLY A 72 4.26 0.53 -14.38
CA GLY A 72 5.04 -0.58 -14.91
C GLY A 72 4.14 -1.77 -15.30
N TYR A 73 3.17 -2.11 -14.45
CA TYR A 73 2.24 -3.19 -14.74
C TYR A 73 1.34 -2.88 -15.96
N GLU A 74 0.82 -1.65 -16.10
CA GLU A 74 0.05 -1.26 -17.28
C GLU A 74 0.87 -1.37 -18.58
N VAL A 75 2.15 -0.98 -18.53
CA VAL A 75 3.07 -1.14 -19.67
C VAL A 75 3.26 -2.62 -20.02
N LEU A 76 3.41 -3.50 -19.03
CA LEU A 76 3.52 -4.94 -19.26
C LEU A 76 2.24 -5.52 -19.86
N LEU A 77 1.07 -5.10 -19.38
CA LEU A 77 -0.22 -5.49 -19.96
C LEU A 77 -0.40 -4.99 -21.39
N ALA A 78 0.00 -3.74 -21.67
CA ALA A 78 -0.02 -3.21 -23.03
C ALA A 78 0.86 -4.06 -23.95
N ARG A 79 2.06 -4.46 -23.49
CA ARG A 79 2.93 -5.37 -24.25
C ARG A 79 2.31 -6.76 -24.45
N PHE A 80 1.67 -7.30 -23.42
CA PHE A 80 0.99 -8.59 -23.47
C PHE A 80 -0.17 -8.58 -24.48
N SER A 81 -0.99 -7.52 -24.50
CA SER A 81 -2.08 -7.32 -25.46
C SER A 81 -1.63 -7.23 -26.93
N LEU A 82 -0.33 -7.04 -27.18
CA LEU A 82 0.25 -7.01 -28.52
C LEU A 82 0.77 -8.38 -28.96
N MET A 83 0.85 -9.39 -28.07
CA MET A 83 1.24 -10.76 -28.42
C MET A 83 0.12 -11.48 -29.18
N ARG A 84 0.49 -12.36 -30.11
CA ARG A 84 -0.48 -13.18 -30.87
C ARG A 84 -0.85 -14.44 -30.06
N PRO A 85 -2.11 -14.90 -30.09
CA PRO A 85 -3.28 -14.31 -30.77
C PRO A 85 -3.81 -13.07 -30.03
N ARG A 86 -3.93 -11.95 -30.76
CA ARG A 86 -4.18 -10.61 -30.18
C ARG A 86 -5.52 -10.46 -29.48
N TRP A 87 -6.53 -11.18 -29.95
CA TRP A 87 -7.89 -11.10 -29.39
C TRP A 87 -7.94 -11.69 -27.98
N LEU A 88 -7.35 -12.88 -27.82
CA LEU A 88 -7.31 -13.59 -26.55
C LEU A 88 -6.44 -12.85 -25.52
N THR A 89 -5.28 -12.34 -25.94
CA THR A 89 -4.39 -11.58 -25.06
C THR A 89 -4.96 -10.21 -24.67
N SER A 90 -5.76 -9.57 -25.53
CA SER A 90 -6.44 -8.32 -25.19
C SER A 90 -7.56 -8.54 -24.17
N ILE A 91 -8.35 -9.61 -24.30
CA ILE A 91 -9.38 -9.98 -23.32
C ILE A 91 -8.74 -10.32 -21.97
N SER A 92 -7.70 -11.15 -21.98
CA SER A 92 -6.95 -11.47 -20.77
C SER A 92 -6.31 -10.23 -20.12
N ALA A 93 -5.80 -9.28 -20.92
CA ALA A 93 -5.29 -8.02 -20.39
C ALA A 93 -6.39 -7.21 -19.68
N ILE A 94 -7.60 -7.12 -20.24
CA ILE A 94 -8.74 -6.43 -19.60
C ILE A 94 -9.07 -7.10 -18.26
N VAL A 95 -9.18 -8.43 -18.24
CA VAL A 95 -9.43 -9.18 -16.99
C VAL A 95 -8.33 -8.93 -15.96
N LEU A 96 -7.07 -8.82 -16.39
CA LEU A 96 -5.93 -8.53 -15.52
C LEU A 96 -5.85 -7.06 -15.05
N VAL A 97 -6.58 -6.14 -15.69
CA VAL A 97 -6.76 -4.76 -15.19
C VAL A 97 -7.81 -4.71 -14.09
N VAL A 98 -8.79 -5.62 -14.05
CA VAL A 98 -9.87 -5.59 -13.04
C VAL A 98 -9.33 -5.66 -11.60
N PRO A 99 -8.41 -6.58 -11.24
CA PRO A 99 -7.78 -6.57 -9.91
C PRO A 99 -6.98 -5.30 -9.63
N LEU A 100 -6.46 -4.63 -10.67
CA LEU A 100 -5.75 -3.37 -10.52
C LEU A 100 -6.72 -2.25 -10.16
N ILE A 101 -7.85 -2.15 -10.87
CA ILE A 101 -8.93 -1.22 -10.53
C ILE A 101 -9.46 -1.54 -9.12
N GLY A 102 -9.72 -2.82 -8.83
CA GLY A 102 -10.14 -3.28 -7.51
C GLY A 102 -9.14 -2.91 -6.42
N SER A 103 -7.83 -3.09 -6.63
CA SER A 103 -6.81 -2.69 -5.67
C SER A 103 -6.64 -1.17 -5.58
N THR A 104 -6.89 -0.39 -6.64
CA THR A 104 -6.94 1.08 -6.53
C THR A 104 -8.18 1.61 -5.80
N LEU A 105 -9.27 0.84 -5.81
CA LEU A 105 -10.52 1.14 -5.10
C LEU A 105 -10.49 0.67 -3.64
N LEU A 106 -9.91 -0.51 -3.37
CA LEU A 106 -9.91 -1.19 -2.06
C LEU A 106 -8.64 -0.92 -1.24
N ILE A 107 -7.50 -0.69 -1.89
CA ILE A 107 -6.24 -0.31 -1.23
C ILE A 107 -6.04 1.17 -1.56
N PRO A 108 -5.76 2.04 -0.57
CA PRO A 108 -5.92 3.46 -0.81
C PRO A 108 -4.69 3.99 -1.57
N LEU A 109 -4.67 3.85 -2.89
CA LEU A 109 -3.89 4.76 -3.74
C LEU A 109 -4.39 6.21 -3.56
N THR A 110 -5.60 6.38 -3.02
CA THR A 110 -6.14 7.64 -2.48
C THR A 110 -5.33 8.21 -1.31
N ARG A 111 -4.54 7.42 -0.56
CA ARG A 111 -3.68 7.93 0.54
C ARG A 111 -2.54 8.84 0.08
N ILE A 112 -2.26 8.94 -1.23
CA ILE A 112 -1.40 10.03 -1.72
C ILE A 112 -2.03 11.39 -1.53
N PHE A 113 -3.34 11.42 -1.58
CA PHE A 113 -4.12 12.64 -1.58
C PHE A 113 -4.81 12.86 -0.23
N ASP A 114 -5.16 11.80 0.52
CA ASP A 114 -5.53 11.94 1.93
C ASP A 114 -4.28 12.18 2.76
N TRP A 115 -4.00 13.47 3.00
CA TRP A 115 -2.86 13.98 3.77
C TRP A 115 -3.06 13.87 5.28
N SER A 116 -3.92 12.99 5.79
CA SER A 116 -3.98 12.79 7.24
C SER A 116 -2.60 12.29 7.68
N ALA A 117 -1.91 13.12 8.46
CA ALA A 117 -0.64 12.73 9.04
C ALA A 117 -0.91 11.45 9.81
N ALA A 118 -0.34 10.34 9.36
CA ALA A 118 -0.35 9.13 10.15
C ALA A 118 0.26 9.52 11.50
N ASP A 119 -0.47 9.26 12.58
CA ASP A 119 0.00 9.61 13.91
C ASP A 119 1.13 8.64 14.23
N ILE A 120 2.36 9.15 14.11
CA ILE A 120 3.59 8.39 14.32
C ILE A 120 4.10 8.76 15.70
N SER A 121 4.06 7.80 16.61
CA SER A 121 4.64 7.93 17.94
C SER A 121 5.91 7.08 18.04
N GLU A 122 6.91 7.58 18.74
CA GLU A 122 8.10 6.80 19.06
C GLU A 122 7.75 5.83 20.19
N LEU A 123 8.09 4.55 20.04
CA LEU A 123 8.13 3.62 21.18
C LEU A 123 9.56 3.52 21.70
N ALA A 124 9.82 2.51 22.53
CA ALA A 124 11.14 2.21 23.04
C ALA A 124 12.13 1.82 21.93
N GLY A 125 13.27 2.51 21.90
CA GLY A 125 14.41 2.17 21.04
C GLY A 125 14.17 2.48 19.56
N PRO A 126 14.57 1.59 18.62
CA PRO A 126 14.43 1.82 17.18
C PRO A 126 13.02 1.56 16.64
N TYR A 127 12.02 1.42 17.51
CA TYR A 127 10.66 1.07 17.11
C TYR A 127 9.73 2.29 17.11
N ILE A 128 8.86 2.36 16.12
CA ILE A 128 7.85 3.42 15.96
C ILE A 128 6.46 2.80 15.78
N LEU A 129 5.44 3.52 16.24
CA LEU A 129 4.04 3.15 16.13
C LEU A 129 3.45 4.04 15.06
N GLU A 130 2.80 3.46 14.07
CA GLU A 130 1.97 4.21 13.14
C GLU A 130 0.51 3.83 13.37
N LYS A 131 -0.29 4.84 13.69
CA LYS A 131 -1.73 4.71 13.85
C LYS A 131 -2.42 5.17 12.57
N SER A 132 -3.13 4.25 11.94
CA SER A 132 -3.73 4.44 10.63
C SER A 132 -5.24 4.20 10.71
N PRO A 133 -6.07 5.25 10.70
CA PRO A 133 -7.52 5.08 10.67
C PRO A 133 -7.95 4.42 9.36
N TRP A 134 -8.99 3.60 9.47
CA TRP A 134 -9.73 3.08 8.33
C TRP A 134 -11.22 3.25 8.60
N ASP A 135 -11.97 3.47 7.54
CA ASP A 135 -13.42 3.64 7.58
C ASP A 135 -13.99 2.88 6.39
N THR A 136 -15.02 2.08 6.63
CA THR A 136 -15.72 1.34 5.58
C THR A 136 -16.88 2.16 4.98
N GLY A 137 -17.04 3.42 5.36
CA GLY A 137 -18.02 4.34 4.78
C GLY A 137 -19.44 3.98 5.20
N ASP A 138 -20.31 3.69 4.23
CA ASP A 138 -21.76 3.51 4.41
C ASP A 138 -22.16 2.39 5.38
N SER A 139 -21.25 1.46 5.71
CA SER A 139 -21.48 0.43 6.73
C SER A 139 -21.35 0.93 8.17
N GLY A 140 -20.88 2.17 8.39
CA GLY A 140 -20.73 2.75 9.73
C GLY A 140 -19.68 2.07 10.60
N ASN A 141 -18.86 1.18 10.02
CA ASN A 141 -17.75 0.51 10.69
C ASN A 141 -16.47 1.29 10.41
N ALA A 142 -15.94 1.93 11.44
CA ALA A 142 -14.65 2.57 11.41
C ALA A 142 -13.69 1.85 12.35
N GLY A 143 -12.41 2.16 12.24
CA GLY A 143 -11.44 1.54 13.11
C GLY A 143 -10.06 2.12 12.94
N VAL A 144 -9.09 1.44 13.56
CA VAL A 144 -7.70 1.81 13.45
C VAL A 144 -6.83 0.58 13.29
N ASP A 145 -5.85 0.70 12.42
CA ASP A 145 -4.73 -0.20 12.34
C ASP A 145 -3.54 0.39 13.10
N LEU A 146 -2.98 -0.40 14.01
CA LEU A 146 -1.73 -0.10 14.69
C LEU A 146 -0.63 -0.92 14.04
N TYR A 147 0.38 -0.24 13.51
CA TYR A 147 1.56 -0.85 12.93
C TYR A 147 2.79 -0.53 13.77
N VAL A 148 3.49 -1.56 14.22
CA VAL A 148 4.81 -1.39 14.83
C VAL A 148 5.85 -1.59 13.73
N PHE A 149 6.71 -0.59 13.56
CA PHE A 149 7.82 -0.64 12.61
C PHE A 149 9.15 -0.58 13.33
N TYR A 150 10.12 -1.36 12.84
CA TYR A 150 11.52 -1.22 13.18
C TYR A 150 12.19 -0.25 12.20
N ARG A 151 12.82 0.81 12.73
CA ARG A 151 13.57 1.82 11.99
C ARG A 151 15.07 1.67 12.31
N PRO A 152 15.89 1.14 11.38
CA PRO A 152 17.32 0.98 11.62
C PRO A 152 17.99 2.34 11.90
N PRO A 153 18.88 2.44 12.91
CA PRO A 153 19.52 3.70 13.27
C PRO A 153 20.45 4.23 12.16
N LEU A 154 21.04 3.33 11.37
CA LEU A 154 21.95 3.69 10.27
C LEU A 154 21.20 4.16 9.01
N ILE A 155 19.93 3.77 8.85
CA ILE A 155 19.16 4.01 7.63
C ILE A 155 17.73 4.44 8.00
N PRO A 156 17.54 5.62 8.63
CA PRO A 156 16.28 6.02 9.25
C PRO A 156 15.15 6.30 8.24
N PHE A 157 15.48 6.37 6.95
CA PHE A 157 14.53 6.56 5.87
C PHE A 157 13.82 5.26 5.44
N ILE A 158 14.29 4.09 5.89
CA ILE A 158 13.63 2.80 5.66
C ILE A 158 13.10 2.29 7.01
N ARG A 159 11.99 1.55 6.95
CA ARG A 159 11.35 0.89 8.08
C ARG A 159 10.84 -0.49 7.68
N HIS A 160 10.91 -1.43 8.60
CA HIS A 160 10.41 -2.80 8.43
C HIS A 160 9.18 -3.00 9.31
N MET A 161 8.06 -3.50 8.77
CA MET A 161 6.88 -3.79 9.60
C MET A 161 7.18 -5.00 10.47
N SER A 162 7.18 -4.84 11.80
CA SER A 162 7.41 -5.96 12.71
C SER A 162 6.10 -6.62 13.11
N GLN A 163 5.07 -5.83 13.44
CA GLN A 163 3.74 -6.32 13.84
C GLN A 163 2.61 -5.37 13.43
N ARG A 164 1.40 -5.92 13.32
CA ARG A 164 0.16 -5.20 13.06
C ARG A 164 -0.97 -5.73 13.96
N ALA A 165 -1.77 -4.83 14.50
CA ALA A 165 -3.06 -5.14 15.10
C ALA A 165 -4.14 -4.22 14.51
N SER A 166 -5.37 -4.74 14.41
CA SER A 166 -6.52 -4.02 13.84
C SER A 166 -7.65 -4.00 14.84
N PHE A 167 -8.21 -2.82 15.10
CA PHE A 167 -9.28 -2.62 16.06
C PHE A 167 -10.45 -1.89 15.40
N GLY A 168 -11.62 -2.50 15.45
CA GLY A 168 -12.88 -1.89 15.00
C GLY A 168 -13.56 -1.09 16.11
N ASP A 169 -14.31 -0.07 15.72
CA ASP A 169 -15.14 0.76 16.61
C ASP A 169 -16.38 0.03 17.16
N ASP A 170 -16.73 -1.10 16.55
CA ASP A 170 -17.74 -2.04 17.00
C ASP A 170 -17.27 -2.84 18.22
N VAL A 171 -15.96 -3.07 18.40
CA VAL A 171 -15.46 -3.91 19.50
C VAL A 171 -14.92 -3.09 20.67
N CYS A 172 -14.20 -2.01 20.42
CA CYS A 172 -13.54 -1.20 21.45
C CYS A 172 -13.51 0.28 21.05
N ASN A 173 -12.78 1.14 21.78
CA ASN A 173 -12.56 2.53 21.40
C ASN A 173 -11.23 2.67 20.63
N PRO A 174 -11.23 2.54 19.27
CA PRO A 174 -10.01 2.56 18.46
C PRO A 174 -9.28 3.91 18.51
N SER A 175 -10.01 5.01 18.76
CA SER A 175 -9.41 6.35 18.87
C SER A 175 -8.40 6.45 20.02
N ALA A 176 -8.57 5.66 21.08
CA ALA A 176 -7.68 5.57 22.23
C ALA A 176 -6.80 4.29 22.24
N ALA A 177 -6.83 3.49 21.16
CA ALA A 177 -5.95 2.33 21.05
C ALA A 177 -4.47 2.76 21.02
N SER A 178 -3.63 2.01 21.72
CA SER A 178 -2.20 2.26 21.90
C SER A 178 -1.39 0.96 21.81
N ALA A 179 -0.07 1.08 21.74
CA ALA A 179 0.82 -0.07 21.79
C ALA A 179 2.03 0.23 22.67
N GLU A 180 2.44 -0.76 23.46
CA GLU A 180 3.62 -0.73 24.31
C GLU A 180 4.57 -1.87 23.91
N LEU A 181 5.87 -1.67 24.09
CA LEU A 181 6.88 -2.70 23.82
C LEU A 181 7.45 -3.23 25.12
N ASP A 182 7.53 -4.56 25.23
CA ASP A 182 8.37 -5.22 26.21
C ASP A 182 9.68 -5.63 25.52
N PRO A 183 10.77 -4.84 25.68
CA PRO A 183 12.05 -5.14 25.04
C PRO A 183 12.71 -6.42 25.59
N LYS A 184 12.38 -6.82 26.83
CA LYS A 184 12.95 -8.03 27.44
C LYS A 184 12.33 -9.28 26.83
N LYS A 185 11.03 -9.26 26.60
CA LYS A 185 10.29 -10.40 26.00
C LYS A 185 10.21 -10.36 24.49
N ARG A 186 10.66 -9.26 23.85
CA ARG A 186 10.51 -8.98 22.42
C ARG A 186 9.05 -9.11 21.99
N THR A 187 8.13 -8.49 22.74
CA THR A 187 6.69 -8.51 22.44
C THR A 187 6.15 -7.09 22.34
N ALA A 188 5.19 -6.89 21.44
CA ALA A 188 4.35 -5.70 21.39
C ALA A 188 3.00 -6.02 22.04
N HIS A 189 2.61 -5.21 23.01
CA HIS A 189 1.32 -5.25 23.66
C HIS A 189 0.43 -4.17 23.05
N PHE A 190 -0.58 -4.57 22.30
CA PHE A 190 -1.58 -3.67 21.74
C PHE A 190 -2.79 -3.63 22.67
N HIS A 191 -3.14 -2.43 23.12
CA HIS A 191 -4.26 -2.19 24.02
C HIS A 191 -5.32 -1.35 23.33
N CYS A 192 -6.56 -1.83 23.30
CA CYS A 192 -7.72 -1.05 22.89
C CYS A 192 -8.70 -0.93 24.06
N PRO A 193 -8.94 0.28 24.59
CA PRO A 193 -9.78 0.46 25.76
C PRO A 193 -11.26 0.20 25.45
N ALA A 194 -12.01 -0.16 26.47
CA ALA A 194 -13.45 -0.37 26.38
C ALA A 194 -14.17 0.86 25.81
N LYS A 195 -15.10 0.62 24.88
CA LYS A 195 -16.14 1.59 24.52
C LYS A 195 -17.18 1.50 25.63
N GLY A 196 -17.56 2.61 26.27
CA GLY A 196 -18.27 2.70 27.56
C GLY A 196 -19.58 1.90 27.77
N ASP A 197 -19.96 1.04 26.83
CA ASP A 197 -21.15 0.19 26.78
C ASP A 197 -20.94 -1.21 27.39
N GLY A 198 -20.02 -1.37 28.36
CA GLY A 198 -19.79 -2.64 29.04
C GLY A 198 -19.03 -3.71 28.23
N LYS A 199 -18.47 -3.35 27.07
CA LYS A 199 -17.54 -4.23 26.33
C LYS A 199 -16.18 -4.25 27.03
N PRO A 200 -15.53 -5.42 27.18
CA PRO A 200 -14.22 -5.49 27.79
C PRO A 200 -13.15 -4.79 26.92
N PRO A 201 -12.07 -4.27 27.53
CA PRO A 201 -10.90 -3.86 26.76
C PRO A 201 -10.31 -5.07 26.02
N ILE A 202 -9.63 -4.79 24.90
CA ILE A 202 -8.98 -5.82 24.10
C ILE A 202 -7.47 -5.64 24.22
N ASP A 203 -6.82 -6.69 24.68
CA ASP A 203 -5.37 -6.78 24.79
C ASP A 203 -4.86 -7.86 23.85
N VAL A 204 -3.90 -7.49 22.98
CA VAL A 204 -3.27 -8.43 22.05
C VAL A 204 -1.76 -8.34 22.23
N ILE A 205 -1.13 -9.44 22.61
CA ILE A 205 0.33 -9.52 22.76
C ILE A 205 0.88 -10.31 21.58
N LEU A 206 1.70 -9.67 20.75
CA LEU A 206 2.32 -10.28 19.59
C LEU A 206 3.85 -10.28 19.71
N PRO A 207 4.55 -11.36 19.35
CA PRO A 207 6.02 -11.38 19.32
C PRO A 207 6.54 -10.47 18.21
N LEU A 208 7.61 -9.72 18.46
CA LEU A 208 8.30 -8.93 17.44
C LEU A 208 9.06 -9.86 16.49
N ARG A 209 9.00 -9.55 15.19
CA ARG A 209 9.74 -10.23 14.12
C ARG A 209 10.90 -9.37 13.64
#